data_AF-A0A1J3CUU5-F1
#
_entry.id   AF-A0A1J3CUU5-F1
#
_cell.length_a   1.000
_cell.length_b   1.000
_cell.length_c   1.000
_cell.angle_alpha   90.00
_cell.angle_beta   90.00
_cell.angle_gamma   90.00
#
_symmetry.space_group_name_H-M   'P 1'
#
loop_
_entity.id
_entity.type
_entity.pdbx_description
1 polymer ?
#
loop_
_entity_poly.entity_id
_entity_poly.type
_entity_poly.pdbx_seq_one_letter_code
_entity_poly.pdbx_strand_id
1 'polypeptide(L)'
;RVKYPALPAIQTGSDSKPAYLPMELCRIADGQRYTKRLNERQVTAMLRATCQRPQERENLIKKTVEGNKFNQSKLVREEFGMSVTEQLTSIEARVLPPPMLKYHDSGREKMVNPRLG
;
A
#
# COMPACT_ATOMS: atom_id res chain seq x y z
N ARG A 1 -22.86 -13.89 -31.81
CA ARG A 1 -23.44 -12.63 -32.35
C ARG A 1 -23.40 -11.60 -31.23
N VAL A 2 -22.98 -10.37 -31.54
CA VAL A 2 -22.90 -9.28 -30.56
C VAL A 2 -24.30 -8.95 -30.04
N LYS A 3 -24.47 -8.79 -28.71
CA LYS A 3 -25.79 -8.55 -28.10
C LYS A 3 -26.15 -7.07 -28.05
N TYR A 4 -25.15 -6.20 -27.91
CA TYR A 4 -25.35 -4.76 -27.74
C TYR A 4 -24.68 -3.96 -28.86
N PRO A 5 -25.22 -3.98 -30.10
CA PRO A 5 -24.60 -3.32 -31.26
C PRO A 5 -24.58 -1.79 -31.17
N ALA A 6 -25.37 -1.19 -30.27
CA ALA A 6 -25.41 0.27 -30.06
C ALA A 6 -24.27 0.78 -29.17
N LEU A 7 -23.51 -0.10 -28.50
CA LEU A 7 -22.37 0.32 -27.69
C LEU A 7 -21.18 0.71 -28.59
N PRO A 8 -20.35 1.68 -28.16
CA PRO A 8 -19.17 2.05 -28.90
C PRO A 8 -18.14 0.91 -28.92
N ALA A 9 -17.36 0.85 -29.98
CA ALA A 9 -16.19 -0.01 -30.06
C ALA A 9 -14.99 0.62 -29.31
N ILE A 10 -14.12 -0.21 -28.77
CA ILE A 10 -12.82 0.19 -28.23
C ILE A 10 -11.81 0.22 -29.36
N GLN A 11 -11.19 1.38 -29.60
CA GLN A 11 -10.06 1.50 -30.52
C GLN A 11 -8.78 1.05 -29.82
N THR A 12 -8.03 0.20 -30.50
CA THR A 12 -6.75 -0.36 -30.09
C THR A 12 -5.74 -0.27 -31.23
N GLY A 13 -4.47 -0.60 -30.99
CA GLY A 13 -3.40 -0.48 -31.99
C GLY A 13 -2.82 0.93 -32.07
N SER A 14 -2.12 1.23 -33.16
CA SER A 14 -1.55 2.55 -33.42
C SER A 14 -2.51 3.41 -34.25
N ASP A 15 -2.30 4.72 -34.24
CA ASP A 15 -3.06 5.65 -35.08
C ASP A 15 -2.93 5.32 -36.58
N SER A 16 -1.78 4.78 -37.00
CA SER A 16 -1.52 4.35 -38.37
C SER A 16 -2.19 3.02 -38.76
N LYS A 17 -2.54 2.17 -37.79
CA LYS A 17 -3.18 0.87 -37.99
C LYS A 17 -4.15 0.57 -36.84
N PRO A 18 -5.31 1.23 -36.80
CA PRO A 18 -6.27 1.05 -35.73
C PRO A 18 -7.01 -0.29 -35.87
N ALA A 19 -7.36 -0.89 -34.73
CA ALA A 19 -8.25 -2.04 -34.63
C ALA A 19 -9.41 -1.73 -33.69
N TYR A 20 -10.63 -2.08 -34.11
CA TYR A 20 -11.86 -1.77 -33.37
C TYR A 20 -12.48 -3.05 -32.80
N LEU A 21 -12.60 -3.11 -31.48
CA LEU A 21 -13.13 -4.26 -30.76
C LEU A 21 -14.48 -3.91 -30.11
N PRO A 22 -15.54 -4.72 -30.28
CA PRO A 22 -16.79 -4.51 -29.55
C PRO A 22 -16.54 -4.53 -28.04
N MET A 23 -16.98 -3.49 -27.32
CA MET A 23 -16.71 -3.33 -25.88
C MET A 23 -17.18 -4.53 -25.05
N GLU A 24 -18.29 -5.18 -25.44
CA GLU A 24 -18.82 -6.35 -24.74
C GLU A 24 -17.90 -7.59 -24.79
N LEU A 25 -16.94 -7.62 -25.71
CA LEU A 25 -15.96 -8.70 -25.84
C LEU A 25 -14.63 -8.38 -25.13
N CYS A 26 -14.47 -7.16 -24.63
CA CYS A 26 -13.24 -6.71 -23.97
C CYS A 26 -13.32 -6.89 -22.45
N ARG A 27 -12.19 -7.19 -21.83
CA ARG A 27 -12.01 -7.17 -20.37
C ARG A 27 -10.76 -6.37 -20.02
N ILE A 28 -10.79 -5.72 -18.87
CA ILE A 28 -9.60 -5.05 -18.33
C ILE A 28 -8.60 -6.14 -17.93
N ALA A 29 -7.38 -6.07 -18.46
CA ALA A 29 -6.33 -7.01 -18.07
C ALA A 29 -5.94 -6.82 -16.59
N ASP A 30 -5.63 -7.92 -15.92
CA ASP A 30 -5.23 -7.91 -14.51
C ASP A 30 -3.85 -7.27 -14.30
N GLY A 31 -3.55 -6.89 -13.05
CA GLY A 31 -2.24 -6.33 -12.66
C GLY A 31 -1.97 -4.89 -13.13
N GLN A 32 -2.93 -4.25 -13.81
CA GLN A 32 -2.79 -2.85 -14.22
C GLN A 32 -2.97 -1.90 -13.01
N ARG A 33 -1.90 -1.16 -12.66
CA ARG A 33 -1.95 -0.14 -11.62
C ARG A 33 -2.79 1.06 -12.08
N TYR A 34 -3.77 1.47 -11.27
CA TYR A 34 -4.52 2.71 -11.48
C TYR A 34 -3.66 3.93 -11.06
N THR A 35 -3.45 4.87 -11.97
CA THR A 35 -2.53 6.02 -11.78
C THR A 35 -3.23 7.36 -11.59
N LYS A 36 -4.52 7.46 -11.92
CA LYS A 36 -5.28 8.71 -11.79
C LYS A 36 -5.67 8.94 -10.32
N ARG A 37 -6.00 10.20 -10.00
CA ARG A 37 -6.50 10.57 -8.67
C ARG A 37 -7.79 9.81 -8.35
N LEU A 38 -7.86 9.27 -7.14
CA LEU A 38 -9.07 8.65 -6.59
C LEU A 38 -10.06 9.72 -6.11
N ASN A 39 -11.35 9.43 -6.24
CA ASN A 39 -12.37 10.27 -5.62
C ASN A 39 -12.43 10.06 -4.10
N GLU A 40 -13.11 10.96 -3.38
CA GLU A 40 -13.15 10.95 -1.90
C GLU A 40 -13.68 9.64 -1.32
N ARG A 41 -14.68 9.03 -1.95
CA ARG A 41 -15.24 7.74 -1.52
C ARG A 41 -14.21 6.63 -1.66
N GLN A 42 -13.49 6.59 -2.79
CA GLN A 42 -12.42 5.62 -3.04
C GLN A 42 -11.25 5.81 -2.09
N VAL A 43 -10.83 7.05 -1.82
CA VAL A 43 -9.78 7.36 -0.84
C VAL A 43 -10.19 6.88 0.56
N THR A 44 -11.42 7.18 0.98
CA THR A 44 -11.93 6.76 2.29
C THR A 44 -11.97 5.24 2.41
N ALA A 45 -12.40 4.54 1.37
CA ALA A 45 -12.41 3.07 1.34
C ALA A 45 -10.98 2.49 1.41
N MET A 46 -10.03 3.09 0.67
CA MET A 46 -8.62 2.72 0.74
C MET A 46 -8.07 2.90 2.16
N LEU A 47 -8.28 4.06 2.79
CA LEU A 47 -7.83 4.33 4.15
C LEU A 47 -8.38 3.32 5.15
N ARG A 48 -9.69 3.01 5.08
CA ARG A 48 -10.31 1.98 5.93
C ARG A 48 -9.68 0.60 5.73
N ALA A 49 -9.28 0.26 4.51
CA ALA A 49 -8.65 -1.01 4.21
C ALA A 49 -7.17 -1.08 4.63
N THR A 50 -6.44 0.05 4.58
CA THR A 50 -4.99 0.08 4.83
C THR A 50 -4.60 0.47 6.25
N CYS A 51 -5.44 1.21 6.97
CA CYS A 51 -5.18 1.65 8.34
C CYS A 51 -5.42 0.50 9.33
N GLN A 52 -4.34 -0.15 9.76
CA GLN A 52 -4.37 -1.27 10.70
C GLN A 52 -3.69 -0.92 12.02
N ARG A 53 -4.12 -1.56 13.12
CA ARG A 53 -3.44 -1.39 14.41
C ARG A 53 -2.02 -2.00 14.35
N PRO A 54 -1.03 -1.46 15.09
CA PRO A 54 0.36 -1.95 15.01
C PRO A 54 0.49 -3.47 15.19
N GLN A 55 -0.22 -4.05 16.17
CA GLN A 55 -0.20 -5.50 16.43
C GLN A 55 -0.77 -6.32 15.26
N GLU A 56 -1.86 -5.87 14.63
CA GLU A 56 -2.46 -6.54 13.48
C GLU A 56 -1.52 -6.50 12.28
N ARG A 57 -0.89 -5.34 12.06
CA ARG A 57 0.09 -5.14 10.98
C ARG A 57 1.32 -6.01 11.18
N GLU A 58 1.84 -6.10 12.40
CA GLU A 58 2.97 -6.97 12.74
C GLU A 58 2.66 -8.44 12.42
N ASN A 59 1.48 -8.92 12.83
CA ASN A 59 1.04 -10.29 12.57
C ASN A 59 0.84 -10.56 11.07
N LEU A 60 0.31 -9.59 10.31
CA LEU A 60 0.17 -9.71 8.86
C LEU A 60 1.53 -9.82 8.17
N ILE A 61 2.52 -9.04 8.59
CA ILE A 61 3.88 -9.09 8.07
C ILE A 61 4.49 -10.48 8.33
N LYS A 62 4.41 -11.00 9.57
CA LYS A 62 4.92 -12.34 9.91
C LYS A 62 4.31 -13.41 9.02
N LYS A 63 2.97 -13.44 8.90
CA LYS A 63 2.26 -14.40 8.03
C LYS A 63 2.65 -14.28 6.56
N THR A 64 2.87 -13.06 6.08
CA THR A 64 3.29 -12.82 4.68
C THR A 64 4.69 -13.39 4.43
N VAL A 65 5.64 -13.17 5.35
CA VAL A 65 7.00 -13.70 5.24
C VAL A 65 7.02 -15.23 5.31
N GLU A 66 6.29 -15.82 6.26
CA GLU A 66 6.11 -17.28 6.37
C GLU A 66 5.51 -17.87 5.08
N GLY A 67 4.50 -17.20 4.50
CA GLY A 67 3.83 -17.63 3.27
C GLY A 67 4.72 -17.55 2.02
N ASN A 68 5.65 -16.59 1.98
CA ASN A 68 6.58 -16.42 0.85
C ASN A 68 7.64 -17.52 0.78
N LYS A 69 7.93 -18.22 1.90
CA LYS A 69 8.83 -19.38 1.95
C LYS A 69 10.18 -19.12 1.27
N PHE A 70 10.79 -17.96 1.52
CA PHE A 70 11.98 -17.50 0.81
C PHE A 70 13.13 -18.52 0.77
N ASN A 71 13.38 -19.22 1.89
CA ASN A 71 14.45 -20.22 1.98
C ASN A 71 14.17 -21.53 1.22
N GLN A 72 12.95 -21.71 0.70
CA GLN A 72 12.57 -22.83 -0.18
C GLN A 72 12.74 -22.46 -1.65
N SER A 73 12.93 -21.18 -1.98
CA SER A 73 13.22 -20.74 -3.34
C SER A 73 14.65 -21.14 -3.73
N LYS A 74 14.77 -21.93 -4.80
CA LYS A 74 16.06 -22.32 -5.39
C LYS A 74 16.89 -21.10 -5.78
N LEU A 75 16.26 -20.08 -6.35
CA LEU A 75 16.92 -18.85 -6.72
C LEU A 75 17.59 -18.20 -5.50
N VAL A 76 16.84 -18.04 -4.40
CA VAL A 76 17.34 -17.39 -3.19
C VAL A 76 18.46 -18.20 -2.54
N ARG A 77 18.25 -19.50 -2.36
CA ARG A 77 19.15 -20.36 -1.57
C ARG A 77 20.33 -20.93 -2.36
N GLU A 78 20.08 -21.40 -3.58
CA GLU A 78 21.07 -22.13 -4.39
C GLU A 78 21.86 -21.16 -5.29
N GLU A 79 21.17 -20.30 -6.04
CA GLU A 79 21.83 -19.40 -7.01
C GLU A 79 22.50 -18.21 -6.31
N PHE A 80 21.81 -17.57 -5.36
CA PHE A 80 22.33 -16.39 -4.66
C PHE A 80 22.93 -16.68 -3.28
N GLY A 81 22.81 -17.91 -2.76
CA GLY A 81 23.38 -18.30 -1.46
C GLY A 81 22.81 -17.52 -0.27
N MET A 82 21.60 -16.96 -0.38
CA MET A 82 20.97 -16.13 0.65
C MET A 82 20.08 -16.95 1.58
N SER A 83 19.92 -16.46 2.81
CA SER A 83 18.98 -16.98 3.81
C SER A 83 18.23 -15.82 4.45
N VAL A 84 16.92 -15.98 4.60
CA VAL A 84 16.01 -14.96 5.15
C VAL A 84 15.36 -15.51 6.42
N THR A 85 15.50 -14.80 7.53
CA THR A 85 14.79 -15.14 8.78
C THR A 85 13.32 -14.74 8.70
N GLU A 86 12.44 -15.57 9.26
CA GLU A 86 11.01 -15.29 9.38
C GLU A 86 10.68 -14.46 10.64
N GLN A 87 11.65 -14.31 11.54
CA GLN A 87 11.48 -13.52 12.76
C GLN A 87 11.82 -12.05 12.54
N LEU A 88 11.04 -11.17 13.18
CA LEU A 88 11.34 -9.73 13.19
C LEU A 88 12.62 -9.47 14.00
N THR A 89 13.45 -8.57 13.49
CA THR A 89 14.67 -8.14 14.19
C THR A 89 14.30 -7.35 15.45
N SER A 90 14.86 -7.76 16.59
CA SER A 90 14.74 -7.01 17.85
C SER A 90 15.83 -5.95 17.95
N ILE A 91 15.46 -4.76 18.43
CA ILE A 91 16.33 -3.59 18.52
C ILE A 91 16.14 -2.94 19.89
N GLU A 92 17.23 -2.58 20.55
CA GLU A 92 17.18 -1.78 21.78
C GLU A 92 16.75 -0.35 21.46
N ALA A 93 15.67 0.10 22.08
CA ALA A 93 15.10 1.42 21.89
C ALA A 93 14.93 2.17 23.21
N ARG A 94 14.81 3.50 23.12
CA ARG A 94 14.62 4.40 24.27
C ARG A 94 13.53 5.42 23.97
N VAL A 95 12.70 5.70 24.97
CA VAL A 95 11.67 6.75 24.92
C VAL A 95 12.28 8.04 25.47
N LEU A 96 12.39 9.07 24.64
CA LEU A 96 12.88 10.38 25.07
C LEU A 96 11.79 11.11 25.85
N PRO A 97 12.12 11.81 26.95
CA PRO A 97 11.14 12.68 27.61
C PRO A 97 10.74 13.83 26.66
N PRO A 98 9.47 14.28 26.70
CA PRO A 98 9.03 15.42 25.91
C PRO A 98 9.76 16.70 26.35
N PRO A 99 10.03 17.64 25.44
CA PRO A 99 10.64 18.91 25.79
C PRO A 99 9.63 19.82 26.50
N MET A 100 10.14 20.74 27.33
CA MET A 100 9.29 21.81 27.86
C MET A 100 8.90 22.79 26.75
N LEU A 101 7.62 23.15 26.72
CA LEU A 101 7.08 24.16 25.82
C LEU A 101 7.11 25.52 26.52
N LYS A 102 7.75 26.52 25.90
CA LYS A 102 7.69 27.92 26.32
C LYS A 102 6.70 28.66 25.44
N TYR A 103 5.67 29.24 26.05
CA TYR A 103 4.69 30.10 25.39
C TYR A 103 5.02 31.58 25.59
N HIS A 104 4.26 32.46 24.92
CA HIS A 104 4.46 33.90 25.02
C HIS A 104 4.15 34.43 26.44
N ASP A 105 4.88 35.45 26.88
CA ASP A 105 4.81 36.01 28.24
C ASP A 105 3.47 36.63 28.63
N SER A 106 2.62 36.96 27.65
CA SER A 106 1.25 37.44 27.89
C SER A 106 0.23 36.32 28.08
N GLY A 107 0.64 35.05 27.88
CA GLY A 107 -0.22 33.89 28.08
C GLY A 107 -0.42 33.56 29.56
N ARG A 108 -1.54 32.91 29.87
CA ARG A 108 -1.86 32.44 31.24
C ARG A 108 -0.83 31.44 31.77
N GLU A 109 -0.30 30.57 30.90
CA GLU A 109 0.76 29.62 31.22
C GLU A 109 1.95 29.88 30.31
N LYS A 110 3.10 30.22 30.89
CA LYS A 110 4.33 30.57 30.15
C LYS A 110 5.19 29.36 29.83
N MET A 111 5.07 28.30 30.63
CA MET A 111 5.82 27.06 30.46
C MET A 111 4.93 25.87 30.78
N VAL A 112 4.97 24.86 29.91
CA VAL A 112 4.21 23.62 30.06
C VAL A 112 5.16 22.45 29.87
N ASN A 113 5.09 21.48 30.78
CA ASN A 113 5.71 20.18 30.59
C ASN A 113 4.64 19.21 30.02
N PRO A 114 4.69 18.83 28.75
CA PRO A 114 3.70 17.93 28.16
C PRO A 114 3.73 16.58 28.88
N ARG A 115 2.59 16.18 29.46
CA ARG A 115 2.45 14.89 30.18
C ARG A 115 1.71 13.82 29.38
N LEU A 116 1.04 14.22 28.31
CA LEU A 116 0.24 13.35 27.45
C LEU A 116 0.72 13.53 26.01
N GLY A 117 1.05 12.41 25.37
CA GLY A 117 1.35 12.26 23.95
C GLY A 117 0.63 11.04 23.43
#